data_AF-D7B901-F1
#
_entry.id   AF-D7B901-F1
#
_cell.length_a   1.000
_cell.length_b   1.000
_cell.length_c   1.000
_cell.angle_alpha   90.00
_cell.angle_beta   90.00
_cell.angle_gamma   90.00
#
_symmetry.space_group_name_H-M   'P 1'
#
loop_
_entity.id
_entity.type
_entity.pdbx_description
1 polymer ?
#
loop_
_entity_poly.entity_id
_entity_poly.type
_entity_poly.pdbx_seq_one_letter_code
_entity_poly.pdbx_strand_id
1 'polypeptide(L)'
;MRIKVTSHEPWGVLVQIIGHEHIGASVDGGVIDSPHPRAEPEDYPAIGTETSAVVARIREDGKPPWVYLSMLNADVFRPSMRTEQ
;
A
#
# COMPACT_ATOMS: atom_id res chain seq x y z
N MET A 1 -6.69 3.87 -3.06
CA MET A 1 -7.05 2.62 -3.79
C MET A 1 -7.07 1.46 -2.82
N ARG A 2 -7.78 0.37 -3.14
CA ARG A 2 -7.79 -0.84 -2.32
C ARG A 2 -6.72 -1.82 -2.78
N ILE A 3 -5.96 -2.37 -1.84
CA ILE A 3 -4.90 -3.33 -2.08
C ILE A 3 -5.01 -4.52 -1.14
N LYS A 4 -4.40 -5.63 -1.51
CA LYS A 4 -4.24 -6.83 -0.68
C LYS A 4 -2.77 -7.20 -0.56
N VAL A 5 -2.27 -7.41 0.65
CA VAL A 5 -0.90 -7.88 0.87
C VAL A 5 -0.75 -9.33 0.40
N THR A 6 0.24 -9.60 -0.44
CA THR A 6 0.48 -10.94 -1.01
C THR A 6 1.76 -11.59 -0.50
N SER A 7 2.80 -10.81 -0.19
CA SER A 7 4.01 -11.32 0.46
C SER A 7 4.72 -10.23 1.27
N HIS A 8 5.56 -10.68 2.18
CA HIS A 8 6.52 -9.86 2.91
C HIS A 8 7.91 -10.01 2.31
N GLU A 9 8.65 -8.92 2.29
CA GLU A 9 10.01 -8.86 1.80
C GLU A 9 10.88 -8.08 2.81
N PRO A 10 12.20 -8.29 2.87
CA PRO A 10 13.06 -7.55 3.80
C PRO A 10 12.98 -6.02 3.66
N TRP A 11 12.53 -5.53 2.51
CA TRP A 11 12.40 -4.10 2.21
C TRP A 11 10.96 -3.57 2.28
N GLY A 12 9.94 -4.41 2.46
CA GLY A 12 8.54 -3.98 2.49
C GLY A 12 7.56 -5.10 2.15
N VAL A 13 6.50 -4.78 1.41
CA VAL A 13 5.47 -5.76 1.04
C VAL A 13 5.13 -5.73 -0.44
N LEU A 14 4.89 -6.91 -1.01
CA LEU A 14 4.22 -7.03 -2.30
C LEU A 14 2.71 -7.01 -2.10
N VAL A 15 2.01 -6.36 -3.02
CA VAL A 15 0.57 -6.20 -2.93
C VAL A 15 -0.09 -6.39 -4.30
N GLN A 16 -1.33 -6.83 -4.27
CA GLN A 16 -2.22 -6.81 -5.41
C GLN A 16 -3.12 -5.57 -5.32
N ILE A 17 -3.26 -4.83 -6.42
CA ILE A 17 -4.27 -3.77 -6.52
C ILE A 17 -5.61 -4.42 -6.87
N ILE A 18 -6.59 -4.28 -5.99
CA ILE A 18 -7.92 -4.88 -6.19
C ILE A 18 -8.59 -4.18 -7.38
N GLY A 19 -9.05 -4.96 -8.36
CA GLY A 19 -9.60 -4.47 -9.62
C GLY A 19 -8.59 -4.21 -10.74
N HIS A 20 -7.29 -4.46 -10.51
CA HIS A 20 -6.23 -4.29 -11.50
C HIS A 20 -5.27 -5.50 -11.52
N GLU A 21 -5.71 -6.61 -12.12
CA GLU A 21 -5.12 -7.95 -11.95
C GLU A 21 -3.77 -8.21 -12.64
N HIS A 22 -3.20 -7.23 -13.37
CA HIS A 22 -1.97 -7.40 -14.15
C HIS A 22 -0.90 -6.33 -13.90
N ILE A 23 -1.03 -5.56 -12.82
CA ILE A 23 -0.09 -4.50 -12.47
C ILE A 23 0.66 -4.93 -11.21
N GLY A 24 1.99 -5.05 -11.31
CA GLY A 24 2.84 -5.33 -10.16
C GLY A 24 2.85 -4.11 -9.23
N ALA A 25 2.75 -4.35 -7.92
CA ALA A 25 2.73 -3.26 -6.94
C ALA A 25 3.43 -3.66 -5.65
N SER A 26 4.01 -2.66 -4.99
CA SER A 26 4.65 -2.82 -3.69
C SER A 26 4.57 -1.57 -2.84
N VAL A 27 4.76 -1.75 -1.54
CA VAL A 27 4.92 -0.66 -0.56
C VAL A 27 6.27 -0.89 0.13
N ASP A 28 7.14 0.12 0.10
CA ASP A 28 8.43 0.07 0.81
C ASP A 28 8.21 0.35 2.31
N GLY A 29 9.00 -0.28 3.19
CA GLY A 29 8.88 -0.10 4.64
C GLY A 29 8.99 1.36 5.10
N GLY A 30 9.66 2.23 4.34
CA GLY A 30 9.74 3.68 4.62
C GLY A 30 8.44 4.43 4.38
N VAL A 31 7.43 3.78 3.81
CA VAL A 31 6.10 4.34 3.53
C VAL A 31 4.97 3.44 4.03
N ILE A 32 5.25 2.59 5.02
CA ILE A 32 4.27 1.85 5.82
C ILE A 32 4.09 2.57 7.14
N ASP A 33 2.83 2.72 7.60
CA ASP A 33 2.54 3.29 8.92
C ASP A 33 3.15 2.37 10.02
N SER A 34 4.12 2.90 10.77
CA SER A 34 4.84 2.19 11.84
C SER A 34 5.28 3.18 12.93
N PRO A 35 5.47 2.74 14.19
CA PRO A 35 6.11 3.55 15.22
C PRO A 35 7.60 3.84 14.93
N HIS A 36 8.21 3.16 13.95
CA HIS A 36 9.59 3.31 13.55
C HIS A 36 9.70 4.21 12.30
N PRO A 37 10.85 4.89 12.09
CA PRO A 37 11.07 5.70 10.87
C PRO A 37 10.96 4.90 9.57
N ARG A 38 11.20 3.59 9.64
CA ARG A 38 10.98 2.61 8.60
C ARG A 38 10.33 1.41 9.27
N ALA A 39 9.23 0.90 8.71
CA ALA A 39 8.59 -0.31 9.19
C ALA A 39 9.55 -1.50 9.07
N GLU A 40 9.62 -2.28 10.14
CA GLU A 40 10.32 -3.57 10.20
C GLU A 40 9.33 -4.71 9.89
N PRO A 41 9.80 -5.95 9.61
CA PRO A 41 8.91 -7.06 9.28
C PRO A 41 7.76 -7.32 10.27
N GLU A 42 7.99 -7.09 11.56
CA GLU A 42 6.96 -7.15 12.60
C GLU A 42 5.86 -6.09 12.48
N ASP A 43 6.13 -4.96 11.84
CA ASP A 43 5.16 -3.88 11.61
C ASP A 43 4.33 -4.09 10.34
N TYR A 44 4.76 -5.00 9.45
CA TYR A 44 4.11 -5.18 8.17
C TYR A 44 2.68 -5.72 8.35
N PRO A 45 1.69 -5.21 7.59
CA PRO A 45 0.35 -5.78 7.62
C PRO A 45 0.41 -7.26 7.21
N ALA A 46 -0.36 -8.11 7.90
CA ALA A 46 -0.35 -9.55 7.65
C ALA A 46 -0.69 -9.88 6.18
N ILE A 47 -0.09 -10.95 5.64
CA ILE A 47 -0.44 -11.46 4.31
C ILE A 47 -1.95 -11.75 4.25
N GLY A 48 -2.60 -11.30 3.18
CA GLY A 48 -4.04 -11.38 2.99
C GLY A 48 -4.81 -10.17 3.50
N THR A 49 -4.19 -9.27 4.27
CA THR A 49 -4.83 -8.03 4.73
C THR A 49 -5.19 -7.15 3.54
N GLU A 50 -6.42 -6.65 3.54
CA GLU A 50 -6.86 -5.63 2.61
C GLU A 50 -6.88 -4.26 3.26
N THR A 51 -6.29 -3.27 2.61
CA THR A 51 -6.23 -1.90 3.11
C THR A 51 -6.25 -0.88 1.99
N SER A 52 -6.28 0.40 2.37
CA SER A 52 -6.13 1.52 1.47
C SER A 52 -4.67 1.93 1.31
N ALA A 53 -4.27 2.30 0.10
CA ALA A 53 -2.99 2.93 -0.19
C ALA A 53 -3.15 4.02 -1.26
N VAL A 54 -2.13 4.86 -1.42
CA VAL A 54 -2.06 5.89 -2.47
C VAL A 54 -0.89 5.62 -3.40
N VAL A 55 -1.01 6.02 -4.67
CA VAL A 55 0.11 5.94 -5.63
C VAL A 55 1.17 6.95 -5.23
N ALA A 56 2.39 6.48 -4.99
CA ALA A 56 3.55 7.34 -4.79
C ALA A 56 4.32 7.54 -6.12
N ARG A 57 4.52 6.47 -6.88
CA ARG A 57 5.24 6.49 -8.17
C ARG A 57 4.80 5.35 -9.07
N ILE A 58 4.83 5.58 -10.38
CA ILE A 58 4.70 4.53 -11.39
C ILE A 58 6.03 4.44 -12.15
N ARG A 59 6.52 3.21 -12.35
CA ARG A 59 7.67 2.93 -13.20
C ARG A 59 7.20 2.30 -14.50
N GLU A 60 7.47 2.98 -15.61
CA GLU A 60 6.98 2.65 -16.96
C GLU A 60 8.07 2.11 -17.90
N ASP A 61 9.33 2.13 -17.49
CA ASP A 61 10.46 1.64 -18.29
C ASP A 61 10.52 0.10 -18.42
N GLY A 62 9.60 -0.63 -17.78
CA GLY A 62 9.43 -2.08 -17.89
C GLY A 62 7.97 -2.49 -18.09
N LYS A 63 7.75 -3.63 -18.76
CA LYS A 63 6.43 -4.27 -18.92
C LYS A 63 6.38 -5.59 -18.13
N PRO A 64 5.35 -5.81 -17.28
CA PRO A 64 4.26 -4.89 -16.93
C PRO A 64 4.75 -3.68 -16.09
N PRO A 65 4.01 -2.56 -16.08
CA PRO A 65 4.35 -1.41 -15.24
C PRO A 65 4.37 -1.80 -13.77
N TRP A 66 5.19 -1.10 -12.99
CA TRP A 66 5.28 -1.31 -11.54
C TRP A 66 4.80 -0.07 -10.77
N VAL A 67 3.90 -0.27 -9.82
CA VAL A 67 3.32 0.81 -9.01
C VAL A 67 3.91 0.75 -7.61
N TYR A 68 4.60 1.82 -7.23
CA TYR A 68 5.04 2.05 -5.86
C TYR A 68 3.94 2.80 -5.12
N LEU A 69 3.50 2.20 -4.02
CA LEU A 69 2.39 2.67 -3.20
C LEU A 69 2.91 3.17 -1.85
N SER A 70 2.11 4.01 -1.21
CA SER A 70 2.31 4.48 0.17
C SER A 70 1.09 4.13 1.01
N MET A 71 1.32 3.59 2.20
CA MET A 71 0.31 3.42 3.24
C MET A 71 0.31 4.58 4.24
N LEU A 72 1.37 5.40 4.28
CA LEU A 72 1.41 6.58 5.15
C LEU A 72 0.20 7.47 4.94
N ASN A 73 -0.55 7.72 6.02
CA ASN A 73 -1.73 8.60 6.01
C ASN A 73 -2.81 8.22 4.97
N ALA A 74 -2.84 6.98 4.49
CA ALA A 74 -3.88 6.52 3.56
C ALA A 74 -5.29 6.50 4.21
N ASP A 75 -5.35 6.51 5.54
CA ASP A 75 -6.58 6.65 6.34
C ASP A 75 -7.12 8.08 6.44
N VAL A 76 -6.39 9.10 5.96
CA VAL A 76 -6.84 10.52 6.01
C VAL A 76 -7.99 10.79 5.03
N PHE A 77 -8.28 9.86 4.10
CA PHE A 77 -9.47 9.94 3.25
C PHE A 77 -10.64 9.12 3.81
N ARG A 78 -10.99 9.33 5.09
CA ARG A 78 -12.37 9.09 5.53
C ARG A 78 -13.15 10.37 5.20
N PRO A 79 -14.01 10.39 4.16
CA PRO A 79 -14.96 11.49 4.05
C PRO A 79 -15.73 11.50 5.37
N SER A 80 -15.59 12.58 6.13
CA SER A 80 -16.41 12.79 7.31
C SER A 80 -17.85 12.57 6.87
N MET A 81 -18.52 11.58 7.47
CA MET A 81 -19.95 11.46 7.32
C MET A 81 -20.52 12.79 7.79
N ARG A 82 -20.98 13.63 6.85
CA ARG A 82 -21.80 14.78 7.17
C ARG A 82 -23.00 14.23 7.90
N THR A 83 -23.05 14.46 9.21
CA THR A 83 -24.30 14.40 9.94
C THR A 83 -25.10 15.60 9.45
N GLU A 84 -26.00 15.37 8.51
CA GLU A 84 -27.08 16.32 8.25
C GLU A 84 -27.94 16.36 9.52
N GLN A 85 -28.00 17.54 10.15
CA GLN A 85 -29.06 17.94 11.07
C GLN A 85 -30.01 18.87 10.32
#